data_AF-A0A833ZKW7-F1
#
_entry.id   AF-A0A833ZKW7-F1
#
_cell.length_a   1.000
_cell.length_b   1.000
_cell.length_c   1.000
_cell.angle_alpha   90.00
_cell.angle_beta   90.00
_cell.angle_gamma   90.00
#
_symmetry.space_group_name_H-M   'P 1'
#
loop_
_entity.id
_entity.type
_entity.pdbx_description
1 polymer ?
#
loop_
_entity_poly.entity_id
_entity_poly.type
_entity_poly.pdbx_seq_one_letter_code
_entity_poly.pdbx_strand_id
1 'polypeptide(L)'
;MVRDMELAVTRRETIATQAEGQSKRDKKLLTRTDFYHKQAELRRKIRDLHKATEVCSNNVLELEETQKRMSDSLVEKQAQLTAVQTQTEELEADLQRLTALKRQRLSELVALQTRLRHLQAAREGRYVFLFRSKQPLLEERRRLDDRLAAIGTILARVQEEHPQFRKALLKLTETVAGKLGALRPSL
;
A
#
# COMPACT_ATOMS: atom_id res chain seq x y z
N MET A 1 32.96 79.64 -65.88
CA MET A 1 32.48 78.27 -66.13
C MET A 1 33.17 77.22 -65.25
N VAL A 2 34.48 76.94 -65.39
CA VAL A 2 35.18 75.96 -64.51
C VAL A 2 35.14 76.39 -63.04
N ARG A 3 35.45 77.66 -62.75
CA ARG A 3 35.36 78.25 -61.39
C ARG A 3 33.98 78.12 -60.74
N ASP A 4 32.91 78.30 -61.51
CA ASP A 4 31.55 78.26 -60.98
C ASP A 4 31.16 76.82 -60.61
N MET A 5 31.65 75.84 -61.37
CA MET A 5 31.45 74.42 -61.10
C MET A 5 32.24 73.97 -59.87
N GLU A 6 33.49 74.42 -59.72
CA GLU A 6 34.30 74.18 -58.50
C GLU A 6 33.64 74.78 -57.25
N LEU A 7 33.05 75.97 -57.39
CA LEU A 7 32.34 76.64 -56.29
C LEU A 7 31.03 75.93 -55.91
N ALA A 8 30.35 75.31 -56.88
CA ALA A 8 29.17 74.49 -56.63
C ALA A 8 29.54 73.15 -55.95
N VAL A 9 30.63 72.50 -56.37
CA VAL A 9 31.11 71.24 -55.77
C VAL A 9 31.57 71.47 -54.33
N THR A 10 32.38 72.50 -54.08
CA THR A 10 32.83 72.86 -52.72
C THR A 10 31.67 73.22 -51.79
N ARG A 11 30.64 73.92 -52.28
CA ARG A 11 29.38 74.15 -51.54
C ARG A 11 28.64 72.86 -51.22
N ARG A 12 28.55 71.92 -52.18
CA ARG A 12 27.90 70.63 -51.95
C ARG A 12 28.64 69.79 -50.92
N GLU A 13 29.97 69.76 -50.99
CA GLU A 13 30.82 69.02 -50.06
C GLU A 13 30.77 69.59 -48.65
N THR A 14 30.73 70.92 -48.52
CA THR A 14 30.52 71.58 -47.21
C THR A 14 29.14 71.29 -46.63
N ILE A 15 28.08 71.28 -47.45
CA ILE A 15 26.74 70.89 -46.98
C ILE A 15 26.70 69.42 -46.56
N ALA A 16 27.30 68.52 -47.33
CA ALA A 16 27.34 67.09 -47.03
C ALA A 16 28.12 66.80 -45.73
N THR A 17 29.30 67.40 -45.56
CA THR A 17 30.11 67.26 -44.35
C THR A 17 29.43 67.87 -43.13
N GLN A 18 28.70 68.97 -43.29
CA GLN A 18 27.92 69.58 -42.21
C GLN A 18 26.70 68.73 -41.82
N ALA A 19 26.01 68.12 -42.78
CA ALA A 19 24.89 67.21 -42.53
C ALA A 19 25.35 65.91 -41.82
N GLU A 20 26.46 65.31 -42.24
CA GLU A 20 27.07 64.16 -41.57
C GLU A 20 27.59 64.52 -40.16
N GLY A 21 28.08 65.74 -39.97
CA GLY A 21 28.47 66.24 -38.65
C GLY A 21 27.29 66.43 -37.70
N GLN A 22 26.12 66.79 -38.23
CA GLN A 22 24.88 66.94 -37.45
C GLN A 22 24.22 65.59 -37.13
N SER A 23 24.20 64.62 -38.05
CA SER A 23 23.62 63.30 -37.78
C SER A 23 24.39 62.51 -36.71
N LYS A 24 25.70 62.71 -36.60
CA LYS A 24 26.53 62.13 -35.51
C LYS A 24 26.27 62.77 -34.14
N ARG A 25 25.58 63.93 -34.10
CA ARG A 25 25.16 64.62 -32.86
C ARG A 25 23.74 64.25 -32.42
N ASP A 26 22.98 63.50 -33.21
CA ASP A 26 21.70 62.88 -32.82
C ASP A 26 21.89 61.69 -31.84
N LYS A 27 22.81 61.84 -30.89
CA LYS A 27 22.69 61.11 -29.63
C LYS A 27 21.49 61.75 -28.94
N LYS A 28 20.33 61.10 -28.94
CA LYS A 28 19.13 61.53 -28.18
C LYS A 28 19.58 62.00 -26.78
N LEU A 29 19.75 63.31 -26.61
CA LEU A 29 20.23 63.92 -25.39
C LEU A 29 19.11 63.71 -24.39
N LEU A 30 19.35 62.82 -23.42
CA LEU A 30 18.35 62.54 -22.40
C LEU A 30 18.05 63.85 -21.68
N THR A 31 16.82 64.34 -21.81
CA THR A 31 16.44 65.63 -21.25
C THR A 31 16.26 65.46 -19.75
N ARG A 32 16.51 66.51 -18.96
CA ARG A 32 16.31 66.49 -17.50
C ARG A 32 14.92 65.97 -17.11
N THR A 33 13.89 66.26 -17.90
CA THR A 33 12.52 65.72 -17.78
C THR A 33 12.46 64.20 -17.94
N ASP A 34 13.17 63.62 -18.90
CA ASP A 34 13.20 62.16 -19.14
C ASP A 34 13.81 61.41 -17.95
N PHE A 35 14.82 62.00 -17.29
CA PHE A 35 15.38 61.45 -16.05
C PHE A 35 14.36 61.47 -14.91
N TYR A 36 13.62 62.57 -14.73
CA TYR A 36 12.57 62.66 -13.72
C TYR A 36 11.44 61.65 -13.97
N HIS A 37 11.01 61.47 -15.22
CA HIS A 37 10.00 60.46 -15.58
C HIS A 37 10.50 59.04 -15.29
N LYS A 38 11.72 58.69 -15.73
CA LYS A 38 12.33 57.39 -15.42
C LYS A 38 12.47 57.15 -13.92
N GLN A 39 12.86 58.17 -13.16
CA GLN A 39 12.96 58.06 -11.70
C GLN A 39 11.60 57.82 -11.05
N ALA A 40 10.56 58.52 -11.49
CA ALA A 40 9.19 58.33 -11.00
C ALA A 40 8.64 56.94 -11.34
N GLU A 41 8.88 56.46 -12.56
CA GLU A 41 8.52 55.10 -13.00
C GLU A 41 9.23 54.02 -12.20
N LEU A 42 10.55 54.16 -11.98
CA LEU A 42 11.32 53.21 -11.17
C LEU A 42 10.80 53.17 -9.73
N ARG A 43 10.52 54.34 -9.13
CA ARG A 43 9.91 54.41 -7.79
C ARG A 43 8.53 53.73 -7.75
N ARG A 44 7.72 53.86 -8.80
CA ARG A 44 6.43 53.17 -8.91
C ARG A 44 6.64 51.65 -9.01
N LYS A 45 7.52 51.19 -9.89
CA LYS A 45 7.86 49.77 -10.04
C LYS A 45 8.36 49.15 -8.73
N ILE A 46 9.21 49.86 -7.99
CA ILE A 46 9.70 49.41 -6.68
C ILE A 46 8.55 49.23 -5.68
N ARG A 47 7.58 50.15 -5.65
CA ARG A 47 6.39 50.03 -4.78
C ARG A 47 5.47 48.90 -5.21
N ASP A 48 5.22 48.77 -6.50
CA ASP A 48 4.34 47.73 -7.05
C ASP A 48 4.96 46.34 -6.82
N LEU A 49 6.28 46.20 -7.00
CA LEU A 49 7.02 44.99 -6.66
C LEU A 49 6.96 44.68 -5.15
N HIS A 50 7.17 45.68 -4.27
CA HIS A 50 7.02 45.46 -2.83
C HIS A 50 5.63 44.92 -2.49
N LYS A 51 4.56 45.55 -3.01
CA LYS A 51 3.19 45.07 -2.79
C LYS A 51 2.99 43.64 -3.28
N ALA A 52 3.51 43.30 -4.45
CA ALA A 52 3.45 41.94 -4.98
C ALA A 52 4.22 40.95 -4.09
N THR A 53 5.39 41.33 -3.56
CA THR A 53 6.17 40.53 -2.62
C THR A 53 5.42 40.31 -1.30
N GLU A 54 4.79 41.34 -0.73
CA GLU A 54 4.00 41.21 0.49
C GLU A 54 2.81 40.26 0.30
N VAL A 55 2.08 40.40 -0.81
CA VAL A 55 0.97 39.50 -1.15
C VAL A 55 1.48 38.06 -1.33
N CYS A 56 2.61 37.88 -2.02
CA CYS A 56 3.23 36.57 -2.17
C CYS A 56 3.62 35.98 -0.81
N SER A 57 4.24 36.77 0.07
CA SER A 57 4.65 36.35 1.41
C SER A 57 3.45 35.91 2.25
N ASN A 58 2.34 36.67 2.22
CA ASN A 58 1.12 36.30 2.93
C ASN A 58 0.52 35.00 2.40
N ASN A 59 0.45 34.85 1.07
CA ASN A 59 -0.03 33.61 0.44
C ASN A 59 0.83 32.39 0.83
N VAL A 60 2.16 32.56 0.92
CA VAL A 60 3.07 31.50 1.36
C VAL A 60 2.75 31.09 2.81
N LEU A 61 2.54 32.04 3.72
CA LEU A 61 2.17 31.76 5.10
C LEU A 61 0.82 31.02 5.21
N GLU A 62 -0.19 31.46 4.47
CA GLU A 62 -1.50 30.79 4.42
C GLU A 62 -1.37 29.35 3.89
N LEU A 63 -0.56 29.12 2.86
CA LEU A 63 -0.30 27.79 2.32
C LEU A 63 0.46 26.91 3.33
N GLU A 64 1.44 27.45 4.05
CA GLU A 64 2.14 26.71 5.10
C GLU A 64 1.21 26.34 6.26
N GLU A 65 0.31 27.23 6.67
CA GLU A 65 -0.69 26.93 7.70
C GLU A 65 -1.68 25.86 7.26
N THR A 66 -2.20 25.97 6.04
CA THR A 66 -3.13 24.97 5.49
C THR A 66 -2.44 23.62 5.32
N GLN A 67 -1.18 23.60 4.87
CA GLN A 67 -0.38 22.38 4.78
C GLN A 67 -0.22 21.72 6.15
N LYS A 68 0.12 22.49 7.20
CA LYS A 68 0.25 21.96 8.58
C LYS A 68 -1.07 21.34 9.06
N ARG A 69 -2.19 22.06 8.92
CA ARG A 69 -3.51 21.56 9.33
C ARG A 69 -3.90 20.28 8.58
N MET A 70 -3.64 20.22 7.27
CA MET A 70 -3.90 19.01 6.48
C MET A 70 -3.00 17.85 6.89
N SER A 71 -1.72 18.12 7.18
CA SER A 71 -0.78 17.11 7.67
C SER A 71 -1.22 16.53 9.01
N ASP A 72 -1.61 17.38 9.96
CA ASP A 72 -2.10 16.95 11.27
C ASP A 72 -3.37 16.10 11.14
N SER A 73 -4.32 16.53 10.29
CA SER A 73 -5.53 15.77 10.00
C SER A 73 -5.23 14.42 9.35
N LEU A 74 -4.26 14.37 8.44
CA LEU A 74 -3.85 13.13 7.79
C LEU A 74 -3.25 12.14 8.78
N VAL A 75 -2.41 12.60 9.72
CA VAL A 75 -1.85 11.76 10.78
C VAL A 75 -2.96 11.23 11.71
N GLU A 76 -3.91 12.07 12.09
CA GLU A 76 -5.05 11.65 12.91
C GLU A 76 -5.89 10.57 12.20
N LYS A 77 -6.17 10.77 10.90
CA LYS A 77 -6.90 9.79 10.08
C LYS A 77 -6.12 8.50 9.91
N GLN A 78 -4.81 8.58 9.76
CA GLN A 78 -3.95 7.40 9.70
C GLN A 78 -4.02 6.60 11.00
N ALA A 79 -3.98 7.26 12.16
CA ALA A 79 -4.09 6.61 13.47
C ALA A 79 -5.48 5.98 13.71
N GLN A 80 -6.55 6.65 13.27
CA GLN A 80 -7.91 6.08 13.31
C GLN A 80 -8.01 4.83 12.43
N LEU A 81 -7.42 4.88 11.22
CA LEU A 81 -7.45 3.77 10.28
C LEU A 81 -6.67 2.57 10.79
N THR A 82 -5.48 2.77 11.38
CA THR A 82 -4.71 1.67 11.97
C THR A 82 -5.43 1.03 13.16
N ALA A 83 -6.09 1.82 14.01
CA ALA A 83 -6.87 1.29 15.13
C ALA A 83 -8.07 0.44 14.66
N VAL A 84 -8.77 0.87 13.59
CA VAL A 84 -9.87 0.08 13.01
C VAL A 84 -9.34 -1.18 12.34
N GLN A 85 -8.19 -1.11 11.67
CA GLN A 85 -7.55 -2.29 11.06
C GLN A 85 -7.21 -3.35 12.11
N THR A 86 -6.57 -2.97 13.22
CA THR A 86 -6.23 -3.93 14.29
C THR A 86 -7.48 -4.57 14.89
N GLN A 87 -8.55 -3.80 15.12
CA GLN A 87 -9.82 -4.34 15.60
C GLN A 87 -10.47 -5.30 14.60
N THR A 88 -10.36 -5.02 13.30
CA THR A 88 -10.89 -5.88 12.25
C THR A 88 -10.13 -7.20 12.20
N GLU A 89 -8.80 -7.16 12.27
CA GLU A 89 -7.95 -8.36 12.32
C GLU A 89 -8.24 -9.23 13.56
N GLU A 90 -8.46 -8.62 14.73
CA GLU A 90 -8.88 -9.33 15.94
C GLU A 90 -10.22 -10.03 15.76
N LEU A 91 -11.22 -9.33 15.22
CA LEU A 91 -12.55 -9.90 14.96
C LEU A 91 -12.51 -11.02 13.92
N GLU A 92 -11.69 -10.89 12.88
CA GLU A 92 -11.48 -11.95 11.89
C GLU A 92 -10.85 -13.21 12.50
N ALA A 93 -9.84 -13.04 13.36
CA ALA A 93 -9.23 -14.16 14.07
C ALA A 93 -10.24 -14.89 14.98
N ASP A 94 -11.09 -14.13 15.68
CA ASP A 94 -12.16 -14.69 16.52
C ASP A 94 -13.22 -15.41 15.69
N LEU A 95 -13.63 -14.86 14.55
CA LEU A 95 -14.55 -15.52 13.61
C LEU A 95 -13.98 -16.83 13.09
N GLN A 96 -12.70 -16.87 12.71
CA GLN A 96 -12.04 -18.10 12.27
C GLN A 96 -12.00 -19.15 13.38
N ARG A 97 -11.69 -18.74 14.62
CA ARG A 97 -11.69 -19.63 15.79
C ARG A 97 -13.09 -20.19 16.07
N LEU A 98 -14.11 -19.34 16.09
CA LEU A 98 -15.49 -19.74 16.39
C LEU A 98 -16.07 -20.64 15.30
N THR A 99 -15.75 -20.38 14.03
CA THR A 99 -16.18 -21.24 12.92
C THR A 99 -15.52 -22.61 12.97
N ALA A 100 -14.23 -22.68 13.29
CA ALA A 100 -13.53 -23.95 13.52
C ALA A 100 -14.15 -24.74 14.68
N LEU A 101 -14.42 -24.08 15.81
CA LEU A 101 -15.07 -24.70 16.96
C LEU A 101 -16.48 -25.20 16.62
N LYS A 102 -17.27 -24.40 15.89
CA LYS A 102 -18.60 -24.80 15.43
C LYS A 102 -18.54 -26.06 14.57
N ARG A 103 -17.60 -26.13 13.62
CA ARG A 103 -17.40 -27.33 12.77
C ARG A 103 -17.04 -28.56 13.61
N GLN A 104 -16.14 -28.41 14.58
CA GLN A 104 -15.77 -29.50 15.49
C GLN A 104 -16.99 -29.98 16.30
N ARG A 105 -17.72 -29.07 16.95
CA ARG A 105 -18.91 -29.41 17.76
C ARG A 105 -20.01 -30.09 16.95
N LEU A 106 -20.25 -29.63 15.72
CA LEU A 106 -21.19 -30.28 14.81
C LEU A 106 -20.75 -31.70 14.46
N SER A 107 -19.46 -31.93 14.19
CA SER A 107 -18.95 -33.28 13.94
C SER A 107 -19.11 -34.21 15.14
N GLU A 108 -18.86 -33.71 16.35
CA GLU A 108 -19.05 -34.45 17.61
C GLU A 108 -20.54 -34.79 17.82
N LEU A 109 -21.43 -33.81 17.60
CA LEU A 109 -22.86 -34.00 17.73
C LEU A 109 -23.40 -35.07 16.78
N VAL A 110 -23.00 -35.03 15.50
CA VAL A 110 -23.42 -36.02 14.51
C VAL A 110 -22.91 -37.41 14.88
N ALA A 111 -21.68 -37.53 15.37
CA ALA A 111 -21.13 -38.81 15.84
C ALA A 111 -21.94 -39.36 17.04
N LEU A 112 -22.28 -38.51 18.01
CA LEU A 112 -23.09 -38.88 19.17
C LEU A 112 -24.51 -39.29 18.78
N GLN A 113 -25.15 -38.54 17.87
CA GLN A 113 -26.47 -38.87 17.34
C GLN A 113 -26.47 -40.20 16.59
N THR A 114 -25.44 -40.44 15.78
CA THR A 114 -25.28 -41.71 15.05
C THR A 114 -25.11 -42.87 16.02
N ARG A 115 -24.27 -42.71 17.06
CA ARG A 115 -24.10 -43.70 18.11
C ARG A 115 -25.41 -43.97 18.87
N LEU A 116 -26.17 -42.92 19.20
CA LEU A 116 -27.47 -43.05 19.86
C LEU A 116 -28.44 -43.87 19.00
N ARG A 117 -28.53 -43.59 17.70
CA ARG A 117 -29.38 -44.34 16.76
C ARG A 117 -29.00 -45.82 16.72
N HIS A 118 -27.70 -46.13 16.67
CA HIS A 118 -27.22 -47.51 16.69
C HIS A 118 -27.57 -48.22 18.01
N LEU A 119 -27.42 -47.56 19.15
CA LEU A 119 -27.78 -48.12 20.45
C LEU A 119 -29.29 -48.35 20.59
N GLN A 120 -30.12 -47.44 20.09
CA GLN A 120 -31.58 -47.61 20.05
C GLN A 120 -31.97 -48.79 19.17
N ALA A 121 -31.43 -48.88 17.96
CA ALA A 121 -31.68 -50.02 17.09
C ALA A 121 -31.24 -51.35 17.74
N ALA A 122 -30.15 -51.35 18.51
CA ALA A 122 -29.67 -52.54 19.21
C ALA A 122 -30.63 -52.95 20.32
N ARG A 123 -31.14 -51.98 21.10
CA ARG A 123 -32.16 -52.19 22.13
C ARG A 123 -33.45 -52.78 21.54
N GLU A 124 -33.84 -52.34 20.35
CA GLU A 124 -35.06 -52.78 19.65
C GLU A 124 -34.86 -54.06 18.82
N GLY A 125 -33.67 -54.65 18.81
CA GLY A 125 -33.35 -55.83 17.99
C GLY A 125 -33.28 -55.56 16.48
N ARG A 126 -33.33 -54.30 16.05
CA ARG A 126 -33.30 -53.87 14.63
C ARG A 126 -31.89 -53.55 14.13
N TYR A 127 -30.87 -53.64 14.98
CA TYR A 127 -29.50 -53.29 14.61
C TYR A 127 -28.88 -54.33 13.69
N VAL A 128 -28.36 -53.86 12.55
CA VAL A 128 -27.61 -54.68 11.61
C VAL A 128 -26.12 -54.46 11.85
N PHE A 129 -25.39 -55.52 12.17
CA PHE A 129 -23.94 -55.46 12.31
C PHE A 129 -23.30 -55.06 10.98
N LEU A 130 -22.47 -54.01 11.01
CA LEU A 130 -21.64 -53.59 9.87
C LEU A 130 -20.72 -54.73 9.40
N PHE A 131 -20.18 -55.50 10.36
CA PHE A 131 -19.37 -56.69 10.10
C PHE A 131 -19.99 -57.88 10.83
N ARG A 132 -20.49 -58.86 10.08
CA ARG A 132 -21.15 -60.06 10.63
C ARG A 132 -20.16 -61.09 11.20
N SER A 133 -18.90 -61.07 10.75
CA SER A 133 -17.86 -62.01 11.16
C SER A 133 -16.56 -61.28 11.54
N LYS A 134 -15.68 -61.96 12.29
CA LYS A 134 -14.41 -61.39 12.77
C LYS A 134 -13.43 -61.07 11.63
N GLN A 135 -13.47 -61.79 10.52
CA GLN A 135 -12.54 -61.62 9.39
C GLN A 135 -12.62 -60.22 8.73
N PRO A 136 -13.78 -59.75 8.22
CA PRO A 136 -13.89 -58.43 7.60
C PRO A 136 -13.63 -57.29 8.58
N LEU A 137 -13.90 -57.49 9.88
CA LEU A 137 -13.53 -56.53 10.92
C LEU A 137 -12.01 -56.39 11.06
N LEU A 138 -11.26 -57.50 11.01
CA LEU A 138 -9.80 -57.49 11.07
C LEU A 138 -9.19 -56.88 9.81
N GLU A 139 -9.76 -57.16 8.63
CA GLU A 139 -9.32 -56.57 7.36
C GLU A 139 -9.49 -55.05 7.34
N GLU A 140 -10.66 -54.54 7.75
CA GLU A 140 -10.88 -53.10 7.83
C GLU A 140 -10.01 -52.45 8.91
N ARG A 141 -9.72 -53.15 10.01
CA ARG A 141 -8.77 -52.64 11.01
C ARG A 141 -7.35 -52.55 10.46
N ARG A 142 -6.87 -53.58 9.75
CA ARG A 142 -5.55 -53.54 9.07
C ARG A 142 -5.49 -52.40 8.06
N ARG A 143 -6.54 -52.22 7.26
CA ARG A 143 -6.64 -51.11 6.30
C ARG A 143 -6.53 -49.74 6.98
N LEU A 144 -7.12 -49.57 8.17
CA LEU A 144 -6.99 -48.34 8.95
C LEU A 144 -5.58 -48.17 9.53
N ASP A 145 -4.97 -49.26 10.01
CA ASP A 145 -3.58 -49.24 10.52
C ASP A 145 -2.59 -48.86 9.41
N ASP A 146 -2.74 -49.45 8.21
CA ASP A 146 -1.91 -49.14 7.04
C ASP A 146 -2.04 -47.66 6.63
N ARG A 147 -3.27 -47.13 6.66
CA ARG A 147 -3.53 -45.71 6.37
C ARG A 147 -2.90 -44.79 7.43
N LEU A 148 -3.00 -45.13 8.71
CA LEU A 148 -2.38 -44.36 9.78
C LEU A 148 -0.86 -44.41 9.70
N ALA A 149 -0.28 -45.56 9.37
CA ALA A 149 1.15 -45.72 9.13
C ALA A 149 1.61 -44.85 7.95
N ALA A 150 0.86 -44.84 6.83
CA ALA A 150 1.15 -43.98 5.68
C ALA A 150 1.06 -42.49 6.03
N ILE A 151 0.10 -42.07 6.85
CA ILE A 151 0.03 -40.70 7.35
C ILE A 151 1.25 -40.40 8.23
N GLY A 152 1.65 -41.33 9.09
CA GLY A 152 2.85 -41.21 9.93
C GLY A 152 4.14 -41.00 9.11
N THR A 153 4.32 -41.75 8.03
CA THR A 153 5.49 -41.59 7.14
C THR A 153 5.47 -40.27 6.40
N ILE A 154 4.30 -39.82 5.92
CA ILE A 154 4.14 -38.49 5.30
C ILE A 154 4.50 -37.40 6.32
N LEU A 155 4.02 -37.50 7.57
CA LEU A 155 4.32 -36.52 8.60
C LEU A 155 5.81 -36.47 8.96
N ALA A 156 6.48 -37.62 9.03
CA ALA A 156 7.92 -37.67 9.25
C ALA A 156 8.68 -36.98 8.11
N ARG A 157 8.32 -37.29 6.86
CA ARG A 157 8.91 -36.67 5.67
C ARG A 157 8.69 -35.16 5.62
N VAL A 158 7.49 -34.68 5.91
CA VAL A 158 7.18 -33.24 5.95
C VAL A 158 7.96 -32.52 7.07
N GLN A 159 8.22 -33.20 8.20
CA GLN A 159 9.04 -32.63 9.26
C GLN A 159 10.52 -32.50 8.87
N GLU A 160 11.03 -33.44 8.05
CA GLU A 160 12.38 -33.38 7.49
C GLU A 160 12.52 -32.31 6.41
N GLU A 161 11.57 -32.27 5.45
CA GLU A 161 11.58 -31.33 4.33
C GLU A 161 11.25 -29.89 4.75
N HIS A 162 10.42 -29.72 5.78
CA HIS A 162 9.93 -28.42 6.22
C HIS A 162 9.99 -28.24 7.76
N PRO A 163 11.18 -28.01 8.33
CA PRO A 163 11.37 -27.90 9.78
C PRO A 163 10.59 -26.73 10.41
N GLN A 164 10.24 -25.71 9.63
CA GLN A 164 9.40 -24.58 10.05
C GLN A 164 8.01 -24.99 10.57
N PHE A 165 7.46 -26.12 10.10
CA PHE A 165 6.15 -26.61 10.53
C PHE A 165 6.23 -27.62 11.68
N ARG A 166 7.42 -27.97 12.16
CA ARG A 166 7.60 -29.02 13.18
C ARG A 166 6.71 -28.80 14.40
N LYS A 167 6.71 -27.58 14.96
CA LYS A 167 5.87 -27.22 16.12
C LYS A 167 4.37 -27.38 15.87
N ALA A 168 3.90 -27.02 14.67
CA ALA A 168 2.49 -27.16 14.30
C ALA A 168 2.09 -28.63 14.12
N LEU A 169 3.01 -29.46 13.63
CA LEU A 169 2.77 -30.88 13.34
C LEU A 169 2.95 -31.80 14.55
N LEU A 170 3.66 -31.38 15.61
CA LEU A 170 3.92 -32.21 16.80
C LEU A 170 2.66 -32.84 17.38
N LYS A 171 1.61 -32.04 17.61
CA LYS A 171 0.33 -32.54 18.14
C LYS A 171 -0.28 -33.63 17.24
N LEU A 172 -0.19 -33.43 15.93
CA LEU A 172 -0.71 -34.40 14.96
C LEU A 172 0.13 -35.69 14.99
N THR A 173 1.45 -35.58 15.02
CA THR A 173 2.36 -36.74 15.12
C THR A 173 2.11 -37.54 16.39
N GLU A 174 1.96 -36.87 17.54
CA GLU A 174 1.64 -37.51 18.83
C GLU A 174 0.28 -38.22 18.76
N THR A 175 -0.75 -37.61 18.16
CA THR A 175 -2.05 -38.27 18.00
C THR A 175 -1.99 -39.48 17.10
N VAL A 176 -1.27 -39.43 15.98
CA VAL A 176 -1.11 -40.56 15.06
C VAL A 176 -0.34 -41.69 15.74
N ALA A 177 0.76 -41.38 16.42
CA ALA A 177 1.54 -42.35 17.18
C ALA A 177 0.73 -42.98 18.32
N GLY A 178 -0.05 -42.18 19.06
CA GLY A 178 -0.95 -42.66 20.11
C GLY A 178 -2.07 -43.56 19.59
N LYS A 179 -2.64 -43.24 18.42
CA LYS A 179 -3.65 -44.09 17.76
C LYS A 179 -3.05 -45.40 17.26
N LEU A 180 -1.87 -45.36 16.63
CA LEU A 180 -1.13 -46.56 16.23
C LEU A 180 -0.79 -47.44 17.45
N GLY A 181 -0.40 -46.84 18.59
CA GLY A 181 -0.15 -47.57 19.83
C GLY A 181 -1.41 -48.17 20.47
N ALA A 182 -2.50 -47.41 20.53
CA ALA A 182 -3.78 -47.83 21.11
C ALA A 182 -4.57 -48.82 20.24
N LEU A 183 -4.31 -48.86 18.93
CA LEU A 183 -4.85 -49.84 17.99
C LEU A 183 -4.02 -51.14 17.95
N ARG A 184 -2.85 -51.17 18.59
CA ARG A 184 -1.98 -52.34 18.69
C ARG A 184 -2.03 -53.09 20.03
N PRO A 185 -3.12 -53.07 20.85
CA PRO A 185 -3.05 -53.61 22.20
C PRO A 185 -2.81 -55.13 22.13
N SER A 186 -1.65 -55.50 22.69
CA SER A 186 -1.26 -56.78 23.30
C SER A 186 -1.72 -58.06 22.57
N LEU A 187 -0.77 -58.65 21.84
CA LEU A 187 -0.60 -60.10 21.83
C LEU A 187 -0.29 -60.60 23.25
#